data_AF-A0A328ABD9-F1
#
_entry.id   AF-A0A328ABD9-F1
#
_cell.length_a   1.000
_cell.length_b   1.000
_cell.length_c   1.000
_cell.angle_alpha   90.00
_cell.angle_beta   90.00
_cell.angle_gamma   90.00
#
_symmetry.space_group_name_H-M   'P 1'
#
loop_
_entity.id
_entity.type
_entity.pdbx_description
1 polymer ?
#
loop_
_entity_poly.entity_id
_entity_poly.type
_entity_poly.pdbx_seq_one_letter_code
_entity_poly.pdbx_strand_id
1 'polypeptide(L)'
;MSWTPERFDEMARLWANGWSASRIANELGGVTRNAVIGKLHRAGMKRAAPSKPAKPKAPRPSRAVAPRLVIAGRGAVVVVPPAGPPRKELLAHAWQPLKVSTPKVWTERQFGECCWPVGGEGAETLSCCAPVHKQGWCADHFRLGTNPQPKKKARSLERMALRAAA
;
A
#
# COMPACT_ATOMS: atom_id res chain seq x y z
N MET A 1 14.05 17.01 16.84
CA MET A 1 13.13 16.99 18.01
C MET A 1 13.37 15.72 18.80
N SER A 2 13.75 15.84 20.07
CA SER A 2 13.94 14.72 20.99
C SER A 2 12.71 14.57 21.89
N TRP A 3 12.32 13.33 22.20
CA TRP A 3 11.30 13.05 23.22
C TRP A 3 11.93 13.28 24.59
N THR A 4 11.78 14.49 25.13
CA THR A 4 12.19 14.77 26.50
C THR A 4 11.20 14.12 27.49
N PRO A 5 11.61 13.81 28.73
CA PRO A 5 10.74 13.25 29.75
C PRO A 5 9.49 14.11 29.97
N GLU A 6 9.64 15.44 30.01
CA GLU A 6 8.54 16.38 30.29
C GLU A 6 7.47 16.33 29.18
N ARG A 7 7.90 16.22 27.91
CA ARG A 7 6.99 16.07 26.77
C ARG A 7 6.30 14.71 26.75
N PHE A 8 6.97 13.67 27.26
CA PHE A 8 6.39 12.35 27.38
C PHE A 8 5.33 12.31 28.48
N ASP A 9 5.58 12.95 29.61
CA ASP A 9 4.63 13.04 30.72
C ASP A 9 3.38 13.83 30.33
N GLU A 10 3.54 14.97 29.65
CA GLU A 10 2.41 15.74 29.13
C GLU A 10 1.60 14.94 28.09
N MET A 11 2.28 14.22 27.19
CA MET A 11 1.63 13.31 26.25
C MET A 11 0.83 12.22 26.97
N ALA A 12 1.41 11.61 28.02
CA ALA A 12 0.78 10.55 28.80
C ALA A 12 -0.46 11.07 29.55
N ARG A 13 -0.35 12.26 30.16
CA ARG A 13 -1.46 12.97 30.82
C ARG A 13 -2.61 13.24 29.85
N LEU A 14 -2.33 13.84 28.68
CA LEU A 14 -3.36 14.12 27.67
C LEU A 14 -3.99 12.83 27.13
N TRP A 15 -3.18 11.78 26.96
CA TRP A 15 -3.66 10.46 26.54
C TRP A 15 -4.62 9.84 27.56
N ALA A 16 -4.29 9.91 28.86
CA ALA A 16 -5.16 9.46 29.95
C ALA A 16 -6.48 10.26 29.98
N ASN A 17 -6.43 11.55 29.67
CA ASN A 17 -7.61 12.41 29.51
C ASN A 17 -8.44 12.11 28.23
N GLY A 18 -8.08 11.08 27.45
CA GLY A 18 -8.81 10.65 26.26
C GLY A 18 -8.54 11.44 24.98
N TRP A 19 -7.61 12.41 25.01
CA TRP A 19 -7.35 13.30 23.88
C TRP A 19 -6.81 12.56 22.67
N SER A 20 -7.40 12.74 21.48
CA SER A 20 -6.92 12.06 20.27
C SER A 20 -5.46 12.40 19.94
N ALA A 21 -4.73 11.48 19.30
CA ALA A 21 -3.32 11.69 18.94
C ALA A 21 -3.07 12.94 18.08
N SER A 22 -4.03 13.34 17.23
CA SER A 22 -3.92 14.57 16.45
C SER A 22 -4.01 15.82 17.34
N ARG A 23 -4.88 15.79 18.34
CA ARG A 23 -5.04 16.90 19.30
C ARG A 23 -3.82 17.02 20.21
N ILE A 24 -3.31 15.89 20.69
CA ILE A 24 -2.05 15.82 21.45
C ILE A 24 -0.88 16.37 20.62
N ALA A 25 -0.82 16.04 19.33
CA ALA A 25 0.24 16.54 18.46
C ALA A 25 0.21 18.07 18.31
N ASN A 26 -0.99 18.66 18.21
CA ASN A 26 -1.18 20.11 18.17
C ASN A 26 -0.78 20.76 19.50
N GLU A 27 -1.14 20.15 20.62
CA GLU A 27 -0.83 20.66 21.97
C GLU A 27 0.67 20.65 22.25
N LEU A 28 1.35 19.54 21.93
CA LEU A 28 2.79 19.41 22.17
C LEU A 28 3.63 20.27 21.22
N GLY A 29 3.11 20.61 20.04
CA GLY A 29 3.80 21.41 19.02
C GLY A 29 5.04 20.74 18.41
N GLY A 30 5.29 20.90 17.11
CA GLY A 30 6.50 20.35 16.48
C GLY A 30 6.60 18.81 16.45
N VAL A 31 5.50 18.11 16.72
CA VAL A 31 5.37 16.65 16.56
C VAL A 31 4.15 16.35 15.70
N THR A 32 4.23 15.32 14.86
CA THR A 32 3.08 14.92 14.02
C THR A 32 2.21 13.90 14.75
N ARG A 33 0.95 13.76 14.31
CA ARG A 33 0.03 12.69 14.77
C ARG A 33 0.71 11.32 14.78
N ASN A 34 1.46 11.00 13.73
CA ASN A 34 2.11 9.69 13.60
C ASN A 34 3.28 9.52 14.58
N ALA A 35 4.00 10.60 14.90
CA ALA A 35 5.03 10.57 15.93
C ALA A 35 4.44 10.24 17.30
N VAL A 36 3.30 10.85 17.65
CA VAL A 36 2.57 10.57 18.90
C VAL A 36 2.08 9.13 18.94
N ILE A 37 1.44 8.63 17.89
CA ILE A 37 0.98 7.23 17.81
C ILE A 37 2.15 6.26 17.97
N GLY A 38 3.26 6.52 17.28
CA GLY A 38 4.45 5.68 17.36
C GLY A 38 5.05 5.65 18.76
N LYS A 39 5.10 6.80 19.45
CA LYS A 39 5.61 6.87 20.83
C LYS A 39 4.69 6.14 21.82
N LEU A 40 3.37 6.35 21.73
CA LEU A 40 2.39 5.65 22.57
C LEU A 40 2.44 4.14 22.38
N HIS A 41 2.58 3.67 21.13
CA HIS A 41 2.69 2.25 20.83
C HIS A 41 3.96 1.62 21.42
N ARG A 42 5.11 2.28 21.29
CA ARG A 42 6.38 1.82 21.88
C ARG A 42 6.36 1.86 23.41
N ALA A 43 5.60 2.79 24.00
CA ALA A 43 5.43 2.91 25.44
C ALA A 43 4.33 1.98 26.01
N GLY A 44 3.64 1.20 25.17
CA GLY A 44 2.61 0.25 25.61
C GLY A 44 1.29 0.89 26.05
N MET A 45 1.10 2.20 25.92
CA MET A 45 -0.15 2.89 26.27
C MET A 45 -1.25 2.61 25.24
N LYS A 46 -1.94 1.48 25.41
CA LYS A 46 -3.16 1.15 24.64
C LYS A 46 -4.34 1.94 25.21
N ARG A 47 -5.23 2.42 24.34
CA ARG A 47 -6.57 2.83 24.77
C ARG A 47 -7.40 1.59 25.07
N ALA A 48 -8.19 1.63 26.12
CA ALA A 48 -9.39 0.82 26.19
C ALA A 48 -10.31 1.28 25.06
N ALA A 49 -10.24 0.62 23.91
CA ALA A 49 -11.22 0.86 22.86
C ALA A 49 -12.56 0.31 23.37
N PRO A 50 -13.69 1.03 23.20
CA PRO A 50 -14.97 0.35 23.26
C PRO A 50 -14.90 -0.77 22.22
N SER A 51 -15.13 -2.00 22.67
CA SER A 51 -15.19 -3.18 21.83
C SER A 51 -16.25 -2.95 20.76
N LYS A 52 -15.84 -2.48 19.58
CA LYS A 52 -16.72 -2.53 18.42
C LYS A 52 -16.93 -4.02 18.15
N PRO A 53 -18.18 -4.53 18.17
CA PRO A 53 -18.41 -5.90 17.76
C PRO A 53 -17.83 -6.06 16.36
N ALA A 54 -17.01 -7.09 16.18
CA ALA A 54 -16.42 -7.41 14.89
C ALA A 54 -17.57 -7.65 13.91
N LYS A 55 -17.89 -6.67 13.07
CA LYS A 55 -18.82 -6.89 11.96
C LYS A 55 -18.17 -7.95 11.07
N PRO A 56 -18.82 -9.10 10.81
CA PRO A 56 -18.30 -10.10 9.90
C PRO A 56 -18.06 -9.42 8.55
N LYS A 57 -16.82 -9.49 8.09
CA LYS A 57 -16.43 -8.93 6.81
C LYS A 57 -17.05 -9.82 5.73
N ALA A 58 -18.22 -9.43 5.25
CA ALA A 58 -18.85 -10.11 4.12
C ALA A 58 -17.83 -10.23 2.97
N PRO A 59 -17.70 -11.40 2.34
CA PRO A 59 -16.82 -11.58 1.19
C PRO A 59 -17.29 -10.61 0.11
N ARG A 60 -16.44 -9.62 -0.19
CA ARG A 60 -16.71 -8.67 -1.26
C ARG A 60 -16.63 -9.48 -2.57
N PRO A 61 -17.69 -9.50 -3.41
CA PRO A 61 -17.63 -10.27 -4.64
C PRO A 61 -16.43 -9.79 -5.46
N SER A 62 -15.59 -10.73 -5.90
CA SER A 62 -14.51 -10.41 -6.81
C SER A 62 -15.15 -9.89 -8.08
N ARG A 63 -15.06 -8.58 -8.32
CA ARG A 63 -15.49 -7.99 -9.57
C ARG A 63 -14.67 -8.64 -10.67
N ALA A 64 -15.28 -9.54 -11.43
CA ALA A 64 -14.68 -10.11 -12.63
C ALA A 64 -14.25 -8.96 -13.55
N VAL A 65 -13.03 -9.05 -14.07
CA VAL A 65 -12.46 -8.01 -14.94
C VAL A 65 -13.13 -8.16 -16.31
N ALA A 66 -14.24 -7.46 -16.50
CA ALA A 66 -14.87 -7.37 -17.83
C ALA A 66 -13.95 -6.59 -18.80
N PRO A 67 -13.94 -6.96 -20.09
CA PRO A 67 -13.19 -6.21 -21.10
C PRO A 67 -13.64 -4.75 -21.13
N ARG A 68 -12.69 -3.85 -21.34
CA ARG A 68 -12.95 -2.40 -21.31
C ARG A 68 -13.15 -1.90 -22.73
N LEU A 69 -14.32 -1.34 -23.00
CA LEU A 69 -14.59 -0.62 -24.25
C LEU A 69 -13.84 0.72 -24.21
N VAL A 70 -13.06 1.00 -25.25
CA VAL A 70 -12.36 2.27 -25.42
C VAL A 70 -12.70 2.82 -26.80
N ILE A 71 -13.00 4.11 -26.90
CA ILE A 71 -13.21 4.78 -28.19
C ILE A 71 -11.83 5.15 -28.73
N ALA A 72 -11.39 4.45 -29.77
CA ALA A 72 -10.27 4.87 -30.61
C ALA A 72 -10.77 5.91 -31.63
N GLY A 73 -9.87 6.74 -32.17
CA GLY A 73 -10.20 7.89 -33.02
C GLY A 73 -11.28 7.63 -34.09
N ARG A 74 -11.96 8.71 -34.53
CA ARG A 74 -13.17 8.69 -35.40
C ARG A 74 -14.32 7.83 -34.86
N GLY A 75 -14.46 7.72 -33.54
CA GLY A 75 -15.63 7.10 -32.92
C GLY A 75 -15.66 5.57 -32.95
N ALA A 76 -14.57 4.91 -33.36
CA ALA A 76 -14.50 3.45 -33.36
C ALA A 76 -14.39 2.91 -31.93
N VAL A 77 -15.36 2.12 -31.50
CA VAL A 77 -15.30 1.43 -30.20
C VAL A 77 -14.44 0.17 -30.36
N VAL A 78 -13.30 0.13 -29.68
CA VAL A 78 -12.42 -1.04 -29.63
C VAL A 78 -12.59 -1.72 -28.28
N VAL A 79 -12.87 -3.02 -28.32
CA VAL A 79 -12.83 -3.88 -27.14
C VAL A 79 -11.36 -4.11 -26.81
N VAL A 80 -10.87 -3.48 -25.74
CA VAL A 80 -9.51 -3.75 -25.25
C VAL A 80 -9.61 -4.93 -24.29
N PRO A 81 -8.98 -6.08 -24.60
CA PRO A 81 -8.93 -7.20 -23.67
C PRO A 81 -8.26 -6.76 -22.37
N PRO A 82 -8.65 -7.33 -21.21
CA PRO A 82 -7.99 -7.02 -19.95
C PRO A 82 -6.48 -7.28 -20.09
N ALA A 83 -5.68 -6.29 -19.70
CA ALA A 83 -4.23 -6.38 -19.78
C ALA A 83 -3.72 -7.42 -18.77
N GLY A 84 -3.49 -8.63 -19.26
CA GLY A 84 -2.83 -9.72 -18.53
C GLY A 84 -3.72 -10.49 -17.55
N PRO A 85 -3.17 -11.57 -16.96
CA PRO A 85 -3.88 -12.44 -16.02
C PRO A 85 -4.33 -11.67 -14.76
N PRO A 86 -5.40 -12.14 -14.10
CA PRO A 86 -5.92 -11.50 -12.90
C PRO A 86 -4.84 -11.43 -11.81
N ARG A 87 -4.75 -10.27 -11.12
CA ARG A 87 -3.75 -10.03 -10.06
C ARG A 87 -3.64 -11.15 -9.03
N LYS A 88 -4.74 -11.84 -8.70
CA LYS A 88 -4.74 -12.94 -7.73
C LYS A 88 -3.85 -14.10 -8.18
N GLU A 89 -3.87 -14.41 -9.48
CA GLU A 89 -3.04 -15.45 -10.09
C GLU A 89 -1.59 -15.00 -10.22
N LEU A 90 -1.37 -13.72 -10.56
CA LEU A 90 -0.04 -13.12 -10.55
C LEU A 90 0.58 -13.09 -9.14
N LEU A 91 -0.22 -12.85 -8.08
CA LEU A 91 0.26 -12.84 -6.69
C LEU A 91 0.71 -14.22 -6.22
N ALA A 92 0.06 -15.28 -6.70
CA ALA A 92 0.41 -16.66 -6.35
C ALA A 92 1.80 -17.06 -6.87
N HIS A 93 2.21 -16.49 -8.00
CA HIS A 93 3.50 -16.74 -8.64
C HIS A 93 4.46 -15.55 -8.52
N ALA A 94 4.12 -14.55 -7.70
CA ALA A 94 4.90 -13.31 -7.60
C ALA A 94 6.31 -13.53 -7.05
N TRP A 95 6.54 -14.64 -6.34
CA TRP A 95 7.83 -15.00 -5.77
C TRP A 95 8.53 -16.09 -6.57
N GLN A 96 8.05 -16.41 -7.78
CA GLN A 96 8.67 -17.39 -8.66
C GLN A 96 9.39 -16.68 -9.81
N PRO A 97 10.47 -17.27 -10.33
CA PRO A 97 11.14 -16.78 -11.53
C PRO A 97 10.17 -16.67 -12.72
N LEU A 98 10.23 -15.55 -13.44
CA LEU A 98 9.56 -15.43 -14.72
C LEU A 98 10.28 -16.31 -15.75
N LYS A 99 9.54 -16.89 -16.69
CA LYS A 99 10.11 -17.75 -17.76
C LYS A 99 11.21 -17.06 -18.57
N VAL A 100 11.12 -15.74 -18.73
CA VAL A 100 12.05 -14.90 -19.51
C VAL A 100 13.22 -14.37 -18.66
N SER A 101 13.29 -14.76 -17.39
CA SER A 101 14.27 -14.24 -16.45
C SER A 101 15.25 -15.32 -16.01
N THR A 102 16.51 -14.95 -15.85
CA THR A 102 17.56 -15.82 -15.31
C THR A 102 17.93 -15.28 -13.93
N PRO A 103 17.33 -15.81 -12.84
CA PRO A 103 17.56 -15.28 -11.52
C PRO A 103 19.00 -15.45 -11.08
N LYS A 104 19.55 -14.43 -10.43
CA LYS A 104 20.89 -14.46 -9.83
C LYS A 104 20.79 -14.17 -8.34
N VAL A 105 21.81 -14.57 -7.59
CA VAL A 105 21.94 -14.15 -6.19
C VAL A 105 21.95 -12.63 -6.13
N TRP A 106 21.33 -12.06 -5.11
CA TRP A 106 21.16 -10.61 -4.97
C TRP A 106 22.47 -9.82 -5.11
N THR A 107 23.59 -10.39 -4.66
CA THR A 107 24.94 -9.82 -4.72
C THR A 107 25.53 -9.77 -6.14
N GLU A 108 25.08 -10.65 -7.04
CA GLU A 108 25.57 -10.76 -8.42
C GLU A 108 24.74 -9.93 -9.41
N ARG A 109 23.70 -9.26 -8.93
CA ARG A 109 22.82 -8.43 -9.75
C ARG A 109 23.56 -7.19 -10.27
N GLN A 110 23.37 -6.89 -11.54
CA GLN A 110 23.97 -5.73 -12.19
C GLN A 110 23.02 -4.52 -12.20
N PHE A 111 23.57 -3.33 -12.46
CA PHE A 111 22.77 -2.14 -12.66
C PHE A 111 21.91 -2.28 -13.93
N GLY A 112 20.65 -1.83 -13.88
CA GLY A 112 19.70 -1.99 -14.99
C GLY A 112 18.97 -3.35 -15.03
N GLU A 113 19.25 -4.22 -14.06
CA GLU A 113 18.54 -5.50 -13.87
C GLU A 113 17.45 -5.41 -12.78
N CYS A 114 16.36 -6.15 -12.98
CA CYS A 114 15.21 -6.14 -12.08
C CYS A 114 15.56 -6.67 -10.69
N CYS A 115 15.27 -5.89 -9.65
CA CYS A 115 15.54 -6.22 -8.25
C CYS A 115 14.38 -6.94 -7.54
N TRP A 116 13.43 -7.50 -8.29
CA TRP A 116 12.30 -8.20 -7.67
C TRP A 116 12.76 -9.54 -7.09
N PRO A 117 12.45 -9.84 -5.81
CA PRO A 117 12.81 -11.11 -5.19
C PRO A 117 11.96 -12.26 -5.74
N VAL A 118 12.62 -13.32 -6.23
CA VAL A 118 11.98 -14.49 -6.87
C VAL A 118 12.30 -15.80 -6.16
N GLY A 119 12.64 -15.71 -4.86
CA GLY A 119 12.94 -16.86 -3.99
C GLY A 119 14.27 -16.74 -3.28
N GLY A 120 14.68 -17.82 -2.62
CA GLY A 120 15.87 -17.89 -1.78
C GLY A 120 15.65 -17.34 -0.37
N GLU A 121 16.54 -17.73 0.55
CA GLU A 121 16.52 -17.29 1.95
C GLU A 121 17.84 -16.63 2.31
N GLY A 122 17.79 -15.56 3.10
CA GLY A 122 18.98 -14.86 3.60
C GLY A 122 19.93 -14.42 2.48
N ALA A 123 21.19 -14.85 2.56
CA ALA A 123 22.25 -14.50 1.61
C ALA A 123 22.03 -15.07 0.20
N GLU A 124 21.21 -16.11 0.05
CA GLU A 124 20.92 -16.77 -1.22
C GLU A 124 19.66 -16.22 -1.89
N THR A 125 19.16 -15.06 -1.42
CA THR A 125 17.99 -14.41 -2.03
C THR A 125 18.23 -14.14 -3.51
N LEU A 126 17.34 -14.66 -4.36
CA LEU A 126 17.43 -14.53 -5.80
C LEU A 126 16.66 -13.28 -6.29
N SER A 127 17.30 -12.51 -7.17
CA SER A 127 16.68 -11.42 -7.91
C SER A 127 16.23 -11.87 -9.29
N CYS A 128 15.13 -11.32 -9.80
CA CYS A 128 14.61 -11.62 -11.14
C CYS A 128 15.63 -11.36 -12.27
N CYS A 129 16.41 -10.29 -12.18
CA CYS A 129 17.45 -9.92 -13.15
C CYS A 129 17.01 -9.63 -14.61
N ALA A 130 15.71 -9.65 -14.94
CA ALA A 130 15.22 -9.19 -16.24
C ALA A 130 15.47 -7.68 -16.46
N PRO A 131 15.53 -7.16 -17.71
CA PRO A 131 15.76 -5.74 -17.96
C PRO A 131 14.77 -4.82 -17.25
N VAL A 132 15.28 -3.74 -16.64
CA VAL A 132 14.43 -2.77 -15.92
C VAL A 132 13.56 -1.98 -16.89
N HIS A 133 12.29 -1.84 -16.50
CA HIS A 133 11.34 -0.94 -17.13
C HIS A 133 11.16 0.35 -16.32
N LYS A 134 10.85 0.24 -15.01
CA LYS A 134 10.58 1.40 -14.14
C LYS A 134 10.78 1.04 -12.67
N GLN A 135 11.28 1.99 -11.88
CA GLN A 135 11.51 1.83 -10.42
C GLN A 135 12.38 0.61 -10.07
N GLY A 136 13.34 0.27 -10.91
CA GLY A 136 14.22 -0.89 -10.69
C GLY A 136 13.55 -2.25 -10.94
N TRP A 137 12.35 -2.28 -11.51
CA TRP A 137 11.61 -3.50 -11.83
C TRP A 137 11.36 -3.65 -13.34
N CYS A 138 11.32 -4.90 -13.82
CA CYS A 138 10.85 -5.22 -15.17
C CYS A 138 9.35 -4.90 -15.32
N ALA A 139 8.82 -4.92 -16.54
CA ALA A 139 7.44 -4.53 -16.80
C ALA A 139 6.42 -5.37 -16.00
N ASP A 140 6.66 -6.66 -15.83
CA ASP A 140 5.76 -7.57 -15.11
C ASP A 140 5.81 -7.36 -13.60
N HIS A 141 7.02 -7.29 -13.04
CA HIS A 141 7.19 -7.00 -11.61
C HIS A 141 6.77 -5.59 -11.23
N PHE A 142 6.86 -4.62 -12.14
CA PHE A 142 6.30 -3.28 -11.93
C PHE A 142 4.76 -3.31 -11.81
N ARG A 143 4.08 -4.11 -12.63
CA ARG A 143 2.62 -4.30 -12.54
C ARG A 143 2.21 -5.04 -11.27
N LEU A 144 3.05 -5.96 -10.79
CA LEU A 144 2.83 -6.70 -9.55
C LEU A 144 2.99 -5.81 -8.30
N GLY A 145 4.08 -5.04 -8.25
CA GLY A 145 4.44 -4.18 -7.13
C GLY A 145 3.59 -2.93 -7.01
N THR A 146 3.09 -2.40 -8.13
CA THR A 146 2.21 -1.24 -8.10
C THR A 146 0.76 -1.67 -7.86
N ASN A 147 0.19 -1.26 -6.73
CA ASN A 147 -1.26 -1.28 -6.57
C ASN A 147 -1.82 -0.04 -7.30
N PRO A 148 -2.53 -0.16 -8.43
CA PRO A 148 -3.21 0.99 -9.03
C PRO A 148 -4.31 1.42 -8.06
N GLN A 149 -3.99 2.36 -7.17
CA GLN A 149 -4.98 2.95 -6.29
C GLN A 149 -6.01 3.67 -7.18
N PRO A 150 -7.31 3.37 -7.06
CA PRO A 150 -8.31 4.14 -7.77
C PRO A 150 -8.13 5.62 -7.41
N LYS A 151 -7.98 6.47 -8.43
CA LYS A 151 -7.68 7.90 -8.23
C LYS A 151 -8.70 8.50 -7.26
N LYS A 152 -8.22 9.09 -6.16
CA LYS A 152 -9.05 9.65 -5.07
C LYS A 152 -10.14 10.64 -5.52
N LYS A 153 -9.99 11.26 -6.71
CA LYS A 153 -10.97 12.20 -7.28
C LYS A 153 -12.38 11.60 -7.39
N ALA A 154 -12.52 10.35 -7.81
CA ALA A 154 -13.84 9.71 -7.95
C ALA A 154 -14.55 9.55 -6.59
N ARG A 155 -13.80 9.17 -5.56
CA ARG A 155 -14.32 8.94 -4.20
C ARG A 155 -14.65 10.24 -3.44
N SER A 156 -14.03 11.34 -3.85
CA SER A 156 -14.28 12.69 -3.32
C SER A 156 -15.59 13.25 -3.86
N LEU A 157 -15.84 13.10 -5.16
CA LEU A 157 -17.08 13.54 -5.81
C LEU A 157 -18.28 12.77 -5.31
N GLU A 158 -18.16 11.45 -5.15
CA GLU A 158 -19.22 10.59 -4.60
C GLU A 158 -19.56 10.95 -3.14
N ARG A 159 -18.56 11.31 -2.32
CA ARG A 159 -18.78 11.81 -0.97
C ARG A 159 -19.35 13.23 -0.91
N MET A 160 -18.98 14.10 -1.85
CA MET A 160 -19.59 15.43 -1.96
C MET A 160 -21.05 15.32 -2.40
N ALA A 161 -21.36 14.46 -3.38
CA ALA A 161 -22.72 14.22 -3.84
C ALA A 161 -23.62 13.65 -2.73
N LEU A 162 -23.11 12.68 -1.94
CA LEU A 162 -23.83 12.13 -0.79
C LEU A 162 -24.04 13.13 0.36
N ARG A 163 -23.21 14.18 0.44
CA ARG A 163 -23.35 15.27 1.42
C ARG A 163 -24.25 16.41 0.96
N ALA A 164 -24.42 16.57 -0.35
CA ALA A 164 -25.34 17.56 -0.92
C ALA A 164 -26.79 17.04 -0.99
N ALA A 165 -26.98 15.72 -0.83
CA ALA A 165 -28.27 15.05 -0.83
C ALA A 165 -28.85 14.80 0.58
N ALA A 166 -28.19 15.31 1.64
CA ALA A 166 -28.60 15.23 3.03
C ALA A 166 -28.68 16.64 3.62
#